data_AF-A0A832U514-F1
#
_entry.id   AF-A0A832U514-F1
#
_cell.length_a   1.000
_cell.length_b   1.000
_cell.length_c   1.000
_cell.angle_alpha   90.00
_cell.angle_beta   90.00
_cell.angle_gamma   90.00
#
_symmetry.space_group_name_H-M   'P 1'
#
loop_
_entity.id
_entity.type
_entity.pdbx_description
1 polymer ?
#
loop_
_entity_poly.entity_id
_entity_poly.type
_entity_poly.pdbx_seq_one_letter_code
_entity_poly.pdbx_strand_id
1 'polypeptide(L)'
;MQQQTTSGNGRWILIIVVLVMLACIAGAGAADCASGCTCLSPADAGTRGLTYCGGTVTACSDNARAAMYCYGSGIALVTPRITLVPLPVTTTAVPACPAGCECLTDAVATNRYGSYTRCSANICGYEPVLTHVADPIPKYCVKKPDAGTCPGDCECMMESAAADKFGSYEQCNSNPCYSVVTGSATVNAYCFRQAAVLPVAALCPSGCACLLEEVASGQRLDRCDPNAAPCAYKPQSPVANIPGSEKPLYCYRMPEIPTLTPTATPVPVCPDGCSCMSEATAKDRFETYSRCSETVCGTEGASSLTHMIPQYCFRQGTAVTTTTVPPAGSCTYDLQKNACSGSCQATGEICRVNTLIRDTSGAIIAGECHCKAGGEEPAPSDPCACDPTWGGCTGTCAEGQTCWMTDTTADASGKLSCTTCACTQICTLGADNTCSGACPAGGTCTATVITGDDGTENAGCSCGLSSTAVAPKPEDDGGVIGSIGNFFRSLFGWK
;
A
#
# COMPACT_ATOMS: atom_id res chain seq x y z
N MET A 1 -3.71 84.01 -26.11
CA MET A 1 -4.36 83.39 -24.95
C MET A 1 -3.34 82.49 -24.29
N GLN A 2 -3.03 82.76 -23.04
CA GLN A 2 -1.83 82.30 -22.33
C GLN A 2 -1.83 80.79 -22.07
N GLN A 3 -0.68 80.18 -22.34
CA GLN A 3 -0.25 78.90 -21.78
C GLN A 3 0.01 79.09 -20.28
N GLN A 4 -0.53 78.19 -19.46
CA GLN A 4 -0.05 77.99 -18.10
C GLN A 4 0.43 76.55 -17.92
N THR A 5 1.73 76.45 -17.73
CA THR A 5 2.50 75.31 -17.24
C THR A 5 2.38 75.21 -15.71
N THR A 6 1.88 74.10 -15.20
CA THR A 6 2.09 73.63 -13.82
C THR A 6 2.57 72.17 -13.90
N SER A 7 3.87 71.91 -13.98
CA SER A 7 4.89 71.94 -12.91
C SER A 7 4.59 70.97 -11.76
N GLY A 8 4.95 69.71 -11.98
CA GLY A 8 5.94 69.04 -11.13
C GLY A 8 5.65 68.95 -9.64
N ASN A 9 4.62 68.23 -9.23
CA ASN A 9 4.50 67.71 -7.84
C ASN A 9 3.75 66.36 -7.74
N GLY A 10 3.13 65.87 -8.83
CA GLY A 10 2.36 64.61 -8.80
C GLY A 10 3.19 63.32 -8.71
N ARG A 11 4.49 63.38 -9.04
CA ARG A 11 5.36 62.19 -8.98
C ARG A 11 5.87 61.86 -7.58
N TRP A 12 6.06 62.86 -6.71
CA TRP A 12 6.49 62.63 -5.34
C TRP A 12 5.36 62.12 -4.44
N ILE A 13 4.12 62.56 -4.65
CA ILE A 13 2.97 62.08 -3.89
C ILE A 13 2.69 60.60 -4.20
N LEU A 14 2.82 60.17 -5.46
CA LEU A 14 2.62 58.77 -5.83
C LEU A 14 3.72 57.85 -5.30
N ILE A 15 4.97 58.32 -5.22
CA ILE A 15 6.09 57.57 -4.62
C ILE A 15 5.92 57.47 -3.10
N ILE A 16 5.45 58.52 -2.42
CA ILE A 16 5.21 58.48 -0.96
C ILE A 16 4.02 57.57 -0.62
N VAL A 17 2.93 57.60 -1.40
CA VAL A 17 1.78 56.68 -1.17
C VAL A 17 2.17 55.22 -1.43
N VAL A 18 3.02 54.94 -2.43
CA VAL A 18 3.53 53.60 -2.69
C VAL A 18 4.53 53.15 -1.61
N LEU A 19 5.39 54.05 -1.08
CA LEU A 19 6.31 53.73 0.03
C LEU A 19 5.60 53.54 1.37
N VAL A 20 4.51 54.29 1.64
CA VAL A 20 3.70 54.11 2.86
C VAL A 20 2.84 52.84 2.77
N MET A 21 2.37 52.44 1.58
CA MET A 21 1.73 51.14 1.37
C MET A 21 2.72 49.96 1.42
N LEU A 22 3.97 50.14 0.94
CA LEU A 22 5.02 49.11 1.05
C LEU A 22 5.54 48.93 2.50
N ALA A 23 5.44 49.95 3.35
CA ALA A 23 5.91 49.88 4.74
C ALA A 23 4.91 49.22 5.72
N CYS A 24 3.68 48.91 5.31
CA CYS A 24 2.69 48.21 6.15
C CYS A 24 2.70 46.68 5.99
N ILE A 25 3.58 46.11 5.16
CA ILE A 25 3.77 44.65 5.09
C ILE A 25 4.98 44.26 5.94
N ALA A 26 4.99 44.68 7.20
CA ALA A 26 5.81 44.01 8.20
C ALA A 26 5.10 42.69 8.51
N GLY A 27 5.50 41.62 7.81
CA GLY A 27 4.99 40.28 8.04
C GLY A 27 5.09 39.95 9.52
N ALA A 28 3.94 39.72 10.15
CA ALA A 28 3.90 38.99 11.40
C ALA A 28 4.45 37.60 11.08
N GLY A 29 5.75 37.41 11.34
CA GLY A 29 6.35 36.08 11.25
C GLY A 29 5.56 35.18 12.16
N ALA A 30 5.01 34.09 11.62
CA ALA A 30 4.32 33.08 12.38
C ALA A 30 5.16 32.74 13.62
N ALA A 31 4.59 32.99 14.80
CA ALA A 31 5.35 32.84 16.03
C ALA A 31 5.67 31.36 16.23
N ASP A 32 6.97 31.05 16.36
CA ASP A 32 7.41 29.72 16.76
C ASP A 32 6.76 29.35 18.10
N CYS A 33 6.20 28.14 18.21
CA CYS A 33 5.62 27.66 19.45
C CYS A 33 6.67 27.61 20.56
N ALA A 34 6.27 27.93 21.79
CA ALA A 34 7.14 27.79 22.97
C ALA A 34 7.67 26.36 23.10
N SER A 35 8.88 26.22 23.66
CA SER A 35 9.53 24.92 23.86
C SER A 35 8.62 23.94 24.62
N GLY A 36 8.36 22.77 24.02
CA GLY A 36 7.43 21.77 24.56
C GLY A 36 6.02 21.80 23.95
N CYS A 37 5.78 22.70 22.99
CA CYS A 37 4.53 22.77 22.24
C CYS A 37 4.77 22.55 20.74
N THR A 38 3.78 21.98 20.07
CA THR A 38 3.83 21.63 18.65
C THR A 38 2.73 22.35 17.89
N CYS A 39 3.05 22.88 16.72
CA CYS A 39 2.09 23.53 15.83
C CYS A 39 1.22 22.47 15.14
N LEU A 40 -0.06 22.37 15.50
CA LEU A 40 -0.98 21.34 14.99
C LEU A 40 -2.33 21.95 14.60
N SER A 41 -3.09 21.21 13.81
CA SER A 41 -4.48 21.55 13.53
C SER A 41 -5.35 21.21 14.76
N PRO A 42 -6.50 21.88 14.95
CA PRO A 42 -7.42 21.53 16.04
C PRO A 42 -7.87 20.06 16.02
N ALA A 43 -8.01 19.46 14.83
CA ALA A 43 -8.39 18.06 14.67
C ALA A 43 -7.27 17.11 15.14
N ASP A 44 -6.02 17.38 14.73
CA ASP A 44 -4.86 16.55 15.12
C ASP A 44 -4.52 16.71 16.60
N ALA A 45 -4.72 17.90 17.16
CA ALA A 45 -4.57 18.13 18.60
C ALA A 45 -5.63 17.36 19.40
N GLY A 46 -6.88 17.35 18.91
CA GLY A 46 -7.99 16.62 19.52
C GLY A 46 -7.77 15.11 19.54
N THR A 47 -7.30 14.52 18.43
CA THR A 47 -6.99 13.09 18.36
C THR A 47 -5.83 12.68 19.28
N ARG A 48 -4.94 13.63 19.62
CA ARG A 48 -3.80 13.42 20.51
C ARG A 48 -4.06 13.83 21.97
N GLY A 49 -5.26 14.30 22.30
CA GLY A 49 -5.60 14.78 23.65
C GLY A 49 -4.73 15.96 24.13
N LEU A 50 -4.22 16.77 23.21
CA LEU A 50 -3.41 17.93 23.52
C LEU A 50 -4.29 19.16 23.79
N THR A 51 -3.85 20.05 24.68
CA THR A 51 -4.54 21.31 24.96
C THR A 51 -3.72 22.49 24.45
N TYR A 52 -4.32 23.68 24.34
CA TYR A 52 -3.58 24.87 23.91
C TYR A 52 -2.38 25.12 24.81
N CYS A 53 -1.24 25.38 24.18
CA CYS A 53 0.01 25.66 24.88
C CYS A 53 -0.17 26.86 25.83
N GLY A 54 0.11 26.66 27.13
CA GLY A 54 -0.09 27.71 28.14
C GLY A 54 -1.55 28.12 28.38
N GLY A 55 -2.53 27.35 27.87
CA GLY A 55 -3.96 27.66 27.97
C GLY A 55 -4.43 28.79 27.03
N THR A 56 -3.55 29.30 26.16
CA THR A 56 -3.85 30.41 25.24
C THR A 56 -3.70 30.00 23.79
N VAL A 57 -4.64 30.41 22.95
CA VAL A 57 -4.62 30.14 21.50
C VAL A 57 -3.53 31.00 20.85
N THR A 58 -2.42 30.37 20.45
CA THR A 58 -1.31 31.03 19.73
C THR A 58 -1.23 30.45 18.33
N ALA A 59 -1.45 31.28 17.30
CA ALA A 59 -1.30 30.86 15.91
C ALA A 59 0.18 30.71 15.55
N CYS A 60 0.52 29.61 14.90
CA CYS A 60 1.91 29.24 14.57
C CYS A 60 2.13 28.97 13.09
N SER A 61 1.08 29.08 12.26
CA SER A 61 1.21 29.03 10.81
C SER A 61 0.02 29.72 10.15
N ASP A 62 0.33 30.53 9.14
CA ASP A 62 -0.63 31.30 8.35
C ASP A 62 -0.83 30.68 6.96
N ASN A 63 -0.65 29.36 6.83
CA ASN A 63 -0.92 28.67 5.58
C ASN A 63 -2.42 28.74 5.28
N ALA A 64 -2.78 29.38 4.15
CA ALA A 64 -4.15 29.70 3.73
C ALA A 64 -5.13 28.51 3.56
N ARG A 65 -4.73 27.30 3.96
CA ARG A 65 -5.53 26.07 3.82
C ARG A 65 -6.08 25.54 5.16
N ALA A 66 -5.53 25.91 6.31
CA ALA A 66 -6.11 25.64 7.63
C ALA A 66 -5.36 26.42 8.74
N ALA A 67 -6.07 27.03 9.68
CA ALA A 67 -5.47 27.70 10.82
C ALA A 67 -4.83 26.66 11.77
N MET A 68 -3.54 26.84 12.08
CA MET A 68 -2.77 25.97 12.98
C MET A 68 -2.45 26.72 14.28
N TYR A 69 -2.48 26.01 15.40
CA TYR A 69 -2.21 26.58 16.71
C TYR A 69 -1.19 25.76 17.50
N CYS A 70 -0.53 26.38 18.48
CA CYS A 70 0.38 25.69 19.38
C CYS A 70 -0.38 24.86 20.41
N TYR A 71 -0.16 23.54 20.41
CA TYR A 71 -0.70 22.61 21.40
C TYR A 71 0.42 21.95 22.19
N GLY A 72 0.18 21.70 23.48
CA GLY A 72 1.09 20.98 24.36
C GLY A 72 0.36 19.89 25.12
N SER A 73 1.09 18.91 25.64
CA SER A 73 0.54 18.01 26.64
C SER A 73 0.25 18.87 27.87
N GLY A 74 -1.04 19.10 28.16
CA GLY A 74 -1.56 20.06 29.16
C GLY A 74 -1.15 19.82 30.61
N ILE A 75 -0.04 19.13 30.84
CA ILE A 75 0.66 19.08 32.11
C ILE A 75 1.33 20.44 32.29
N ALA A 76 0.53 21.42 32.72
CA ALA A 76 1.08 22.57 33.42
C ALA A 76 1.90 22.00 34.58
N LEU A 77 3.22 21.93 34.37
CA LEU A 77 4.21 21.84 35.42
C LEU A 77 4.09 23.13 36.23
N VAL A 78 3.03 23.22 37.04
CA VAL A 78 3.16 23.83 38.36
C VAL A 78 4.36 23.08 38.92
N THR A 79 5.50 23.76 38.96
CA THR A 79 6.69 23.29 39.65
C THR A 79 6.51 23.78 41.08
N PRO A 80 5.84 23.02 41.98
CA PRO A 80 6.25 23.14 43.35
C PRO A 80 7.76 22.85 43.35
N ARG A 81 8.54 23.68 44.05
CA ARG A 81 9.89 23.29 44.47
C ARG A 81 9.74 22.03 45.33
N ILE A 82 9.63 20.87 44.69
CA ILE A 82 9.79 19.58 45.34
C ILE A 82 11.30 19.39 45.37
N THR A 83 11.87 19.64 46.54
CA THR A 83 13.15 19.09 46.94
C THR A 83 13.04 17.58 46.77
N LEU A 84 13.53 17.04 45.65
CA LEU A 84 13.59 15.61 45.42
C LEU A 84 14.56 15.03 46.44
N VAL A 85 14.01 14.46 47.50
CA VAL A 85 14.71 13.49 48.33
C VAL A 85 14.84 12.24 47.46
N PRO A 86 16.04 11.80 47.05
CA PRO A 86 16.20 10.59 46.27
C PRO A 86 15.73 9.41 47.13
N LEU A 87 14.53 8.90 46.81
CA LEU A 87 14.08 7.62 47.31
C LEU A 87 14.91 6.55 46.61
N PRO A 88 15.56 5.63 47.35
CA PRO A 88 16.28 4.52 46.74
C PRO A 88 15.28 3.62 46.01
N VAL A 89 15.17 3.79 44.69
CA VAL A 89 14.45 2.84 43.84
C VAL A 89 15.27 1.56 43.85
N THR A 90 14.84 0.62 44.68
CA THR A 90 15.44 -0.70 44.74
C THR A 90 14.96 -1.45 43.51
N THR A 91 15.68 -1.33 42.39
CA THR A 91 15.43 -2.15 41.20
C THR A 91 15.77 -3.59 41.54
N THR A 92 14.76 -4.36 41.93
CA THR A 92 14.87 -5.80 42.08
C THR A 92 15.33 -6.36 40.74
N ALA A 93 16.50 -7.01 40.72
CA ALA A 93 17.04 -7.61 39.50
C ALA A 93 16.00 -8.57 38.91
N VAL A 94 15.58 -8.31 37.68
CA VAL A 94 14.62 -9.16 36.97
C VAL A 94 15.27 -10.54 36.76
N PRO A 95 14.62 -11.63 37.17
CA PRO A 95 15.21 -12.97 37.07
C PRO A 95 15.45 -13.32 35.59
N ALA A 96 16.70 -13.67 35.26
CA ALA A 96 17.04 -14.17 33.94
C ALA A 96 16.39 -15.54 33.69
N CYS A 97 15.94 -15.78 32.45
CA CYS A 97 15.39 -17.06 32.08
C CYS A 97 16.45 -18.17 32.09
N PRO A 98 16.09 -19.40 32.49
CA PRO A 98 17.00 -20.54 32.45
C PRO A 98 17.42 -20.86 31.01
N ALA A 99 18.54 -21.57 30.85
CA ALA A 99 19.09 -21.91 29.54
C ALA A 99 18.06 -22.64 28.65
N GLY A 100 17.89 -22.17 27.41
CA GLY A 100 16.93 -22.70 26.45
C GLY A 100 15.53 -22.08 26.51
N CYS A 101 15.32 -21.06 27.34
CA CYS A 101 14.04 -20.37 27.48
C CYS A 101 14.16 -18.90 27.08
N GLU A 102 13.14 -18.39 26.40
CA GLU A 102 13.04 -16.98 25.99
C GLU A 102 12.00 -16.25 26.84
N CYS A 103 12.25 -14.98 27.15
CA CYS A 103 11.32 -14.14 27.91
C CYS A 103 10.29 -13.48 26.97
N LEU A 104 9.13 -14.11 26.81
CA LEU A 104 8.08 -13.68 25.86
C LEU A 104 6.74 -13.50 26.57
N THR A 105 5.87 -12.66 26.01
CA THR A 105 4.46 -12.63 26.42
C THR A 105 3.74 -13.89 25.92
N ASP A 106 2.65 -14.28 26.56
CA ASP A 106 1.88 -15.46 26.12
C ASP A 106 1.39 -15.32 24.68
N ALA A 107 0.99 -14.11 24.25
CA ALA A 107 0.58 -13.85 22.88
C ALA A 107 1.72 -14.06 21.87
N VAL A 108 2.93 -13.55 22.18
CA VAL A 108 4.10 -13.72 21.31
C VAL A 108 4.57 -15.18 21.31
N ALA A 109 4.54 -15.87 22.46
CA ALA A 109 4.88 -17.27 22.57
C ALA A 109 3.93 -18.16 21.75
N THR A 110 2.61 -17.92 21.85
CA THR A 110 1.59 -18.60 21.03
C THR A 110 1.79 -18.32 19.55
N ASN A 111 2.02 -17.07 19.15
CA ASN A 111 2.24 -16.75 17.73
C ASN A 111 3.54 -17.36 17.18
N ARG A 112 4.61 -17.43 17.99
CA ARG A 112 5.92 -17.93 17.55
C ARG A 112 6.03 -19.45 17.58
N TYR A 113 5.43 -20.12 18.57
CA TYR A 113 5.60 -21.56 18.78
C TYR A 113 4.30 -22.36 18.62
N GLY A 114 3.14 -21.69 18.60
CA GLY A 114 1.82 -22.30 18.69
C GLY A 114 1.52 -22.87 20.06
N SER A 115 2.15 -23.99 20.38
CA SER A 115 2.20 -24.52 21.74
C SER A 115 3.53 -24.15 22.39
N TYR A 116 3.55 -23.92 23.70
CA TYR A 116 4.77 -23.66 24.45
C TYR A 116 4.65 -24.20 25.87
N THR A 117 5.78 -24.44 26.52
CA THR A 117 5.84 -24.80 27.94
C THR A 117 6.55 -23.68 28.69
N ARG A 118 5.97 -23.19 29.79
CA ARG A 118 6.65 -22.23 30.65
C ARG A 118 7.77 -22.92 31.42
N CYS A 119 8.98 -22.38 31.31
CA CYS A 119 10.14 -22.86 32.06
C CYS A 119 10.09 -22.44 33.53
N SER A 120 9.37 -21.36 33.83
CA SER A 120 9.17 -20.85 35.17
C SER A 120 7.80 -20.19 35.28
N ALA A 121 7.21 -20.23 36.47
CA ALA A 121 6.03 -19.45 36.80
C ALA A 121 6.36 -17.97 37.05
N ASN A 122 7.63 -17.63 37.28
CA ASN A 122 8.05 -16.27 37.59
C ASN A 122 8.04 -15.37 36.35
N ILE A 123 7.61 -14.12 36.55
CA ILE A 123 7.64 -13.07 35.53
C ILE A 123 9.10 -12.69 35.26
N CYS A 124 9.50 -12.77 34.00
CA CYS A 124 10.86 -12.45 33.55
C CYS A 124 10.98 -11.02 32.99
N GLY A 125 9.90 -10.26 32.97
CA GLY A 125 9.87 -8.88 32.52
C GLY A 125 8.46 -8.41 32.21
N TYR A 126 8.36 -7.16 31.78
CA TYR A 126 7.11 -6.58 31.28
C TYR A 126 7.35 -5.99 29.89
N GLU A 127 6.30 -5.94 29.08
CA GLU A 127 6.34 -5.20 27.82
C GLU A 127 6.16 -3.70 28.09
N PRO A 128 6.97 -2.82 27.49
CA PRO A 128 6.81 -1.38 27.68
C PRO A 128 5.50 -0.93 27.04
N VAL A 129 4.54 -0.52 27.87
CA VAL A 129 3.28 0.05 27.41
C VAL A 129 3.52 1.52 27.09
N LEU A 130 3.31 1.91 25.83
CA LEU A 130 3.52 3.30 25.37
C LEU A 130 2.44 4.28 25.87
N THR A 131 1.38 3.79 26.52
CA THR A 131 0.30 4.59 27.08
C THR A 131 0.16 4.32 28.58
N HIS A 132 0.16 5.37 29.40
CA HIS A 132 0.09 5.30 30.87
C HIS A 132 -1.23 4.75 31.45
N VAL A 133 -2.09 4.15 30.64
CA VAL A 133 -3.47 3.79 31.00
C VAL A 133 -3.71 2.28 31.02
N ALA A 134 -2.81 1.46 30.48
CA ALA A 134 -2.95 0.01 30.54
C ALA A 134 -1.91 -0.63 31.49
N ASP A 135 -2.37 -1.65 32.22
CA ASP A 135 -1.52 -2.45 33.08
C ASP A 135 -0.35 -3.07 32.26
N PRO A 136 0.87 -3.11 32.82
CA PRO A 136 2.02 -3.66 32.12
C PRO A 136 1.80 -5.15 31.83
N ILE A 137 1.96 -5.54 30.56
CA ILE A 137 1.75 -6.92 30.11
C ILE A 137 2.93 -7.78 30.59
N PRO A 138 2.70 -8.84 31.41
CA PRO A 138 3.77 -9.66 31.93
C PRO A 138 4.38 -10.57 30.86
N LYS A 139 5.70 -10.78 30.94
CA LYS A 139 6.46 -11.75 30.15
C LYS A 139 6.86 -12.93 31.02
N TYR A 140 6.87 -14.13 30.44
CA TYR A 140 7.27 -15.37 31.10
C TYR A 140 8.40 -16.05 30.35
N CYS A 141 9.22 -16.80 31.08
CA CYS A 141 10.21 -17.67 30.47
C CYS A 141 9.51 -18.86 29.83
N VAL A 142 9.52 -18.93 28.50
CA VAL A 142 8.89 -19.99 27.72
C VAL A 142 9.94 -20.77 26.94
N LYS A 143 9.74 -22.09 26.84
CA LYS A 143 10.50 -22.96 25.95
C LYS A 143 9.65 -23.25 24.73
N LYS A 144 10.30 -23.33 23.56
CA LYS A 144 9.75 -24.06 22.42
C LYS A 144 9.41 -25.48 22.90
N PRO A 145 8.24 -26.04 22.54
CA PRO A 145 7.96 -27.44 22.81
C PRO A 145 9.12 -28.25 22.24
N ASP A 146 9.53 -29.31 22.95
CA ASP A 146 10.55 -30.21 22.44
C ASP A 146 10.00 -30.79 21.13
N ALA A 147 10.39 -30.16 20.02
CA ALA A 147 9.95 -30.54 18.70
C ALA A 147 10.30 -32.01 18.56
N GLY A 148 9.32 -32.84 18.20
CA GLY A 148 9.57 -34.26 17.96
C GLY A 148 10.84 -34.37 17.13
N THR A 149 11.86 -35.06 17.65
CA THR A 149 13.21 -35.02 17.10
C THR A 149 13.14 -35.41 15.63
N CYS A 150 13.39 -34.47 14.73
CA CYS A 150 13.41 -34.77 13.31
C CYS A 150 14.58 -35.73 13.03
N PRO A 151 14.35 -36.81 12.26
CA PRO A 151 15.41 -37.76 11.96
C PRO A 151 16.46 -37.09 11.04
N GLY A 152 17.74 -37.34 11.32
CA GLY A 152 18.84 -36.94 10.45
C GLY A 152 19.05 -35.43 10.31
N ASP A 153 19.15 -34.96 9.07
CA ASP A 153 19.39 -33.58 8.65
C ASP A 153 18.09 -32.77 8.45
N CYS A 154 16.96 -33.31 8.92
CA CYS A 154 15.66 -32.69 8.74
C CYS A 154 15.36 -31.64 9.80
N GLU A 155 14.69 -30.58 9.41
CA GLU A 155 14.35 -29.44 10.26
C GLU A 155 12.84 -29.28 10.37
N CYS A 156 12.37 -29.10 11.59
CA CYS A 156 10.95 -28.98 11.90
C CYS A 156 10.43 -27.57 11.61
N MET A 157 9.61 -27.42 10.56
CA MET A 157 9.01 -26.14 10.16
C MET A 157 7.62 -26.32 9.55
N MET A 158 6.88 -25.23 9.35
CA MET A 158 5.63 -25.26 8.58
C MET A 158 5.95 -25.43 7.09
N GLU A 159 5.03 -26.01 6.34
CA GLU A 159 5.22 -26.28 4.91
C GLU A 159 5.51 -25.01 4.10
N SER A 160 4.84 -23.89 4.39
CA SER A 160 5.14 -22.60 3.78
C SER A 160 6.58 -22.15 4.03
N ALA A 161 7.07 -22.27 5.26
CA ALA A 161 8.45 -21.94 5.61
C ALA A 161 9.47 -22.89 4.95
N ALA A 162 9.11 -24.15 4.72
CA ALA A 162 9.95 -25.10 3.98
C ALA A 162 10.07 -24.72 2.50
N ALA A 163 8.96 -24.30 1.88
CA ALA A 163 8.94 -23.79 0.51
C ALA A 163 9.84 -22.55 0.38
N ASP A 164 9.71 -21.59 1.31
CA ASP A 164 10.53 -20.36 1.32
C ASP A 164 12.02 -20.65 1.53
N LYS A 165 12.35 -21.60 2.42
CA LYS A 165 13.74 -21.91 2.78
C LYS A 165 14.46 -22.77 1.77
N PHE A 166 13.81 -23.81 1.24
CA PHE A 166 14.46 -24.82 0.39
C PHE A 166 14.13 -24.68 -1.09
N GLY A 167 13.04 -23.97 -1.43
CA GLY A 167 12.48 -23.94 -2.78
C GLY A 167 11.85 -25.29 -3.17
N SER A 168 12.65 -26.34 -3.24
CA SER A 168 12.24 -27.74 -3.36
C SER A 168 12.60 -28.49 -2.09
N TYR A 169 11.62 -29.10 -1.44
CA TYR A 169 11.78 -29.82 -0.17
C TYR A 169 11.23 -31.24 -0.25
N GLU A 170 11.70 -32.09 0.65
CA GLU A 170 11.18 -33.43 0.89
C GLU A 170 10.76 -33.53 2.37
N GLN A 171 9.57 -34.07 2.63
CA GLN A 171 9.11 -34.33 3.98
C GLN A 171 9.75 -35.61 4.52
N CYS A 172 10.50 -35.50 5.61
CA CYS A 172 11.24 -36.60 6.20
C CYS A 172 10.38 -37.54 7.05
N ASN A 173 9.29 -37.01 7.61
CA ASN A 173 8.36 -37.77 8.46
C ASN A 173 6.94 -37.22 8.31
N SER A 174 5.97 -38.11 8.20
CA SER A 174 4.54 -37.79 8.16
C SER A 174 3.96 -37.41 9.52
N ASN A 175 4.64 -37.76 10.62
CA ASN A 175 4.22 -37.32 11.95
C ASN A 175 4.58 -35.84 12.17
N PRO A 176 3.63 -34.99 12.61
CA PRO A 176 3.90 -33.59 12.87
C PRO A 176 4.87 -33.44 14.04
N CYS A 177 5.87 -32.58 13.87
CA CYS A 177 6.87 -32.32 14.90
C CYS A 177 6.39 -31.27 15.92
N TYR A 178 5.45 -30.40 15.55
CA TYR A 178 4.56 -29.65 16.46
C TYR A 178 3.30 -29.19 15.71
N SER A 179 2.31 -28.68 16.44
CA SER A 179 1.11 -28.05 15.88
C SER A 179 0.87 -26.67 16.49
N VAL A 180 0.28 -25.79 15.68
CA VAL A 180 -0.07 -24.40 16.02
C VAL A 180 -1.56 -24.22 15.79
N VAL A 181 -2.26 -23.68 16.78
CA VAL A 181 -3.68 -23.33 16.60
C VAL A 181 -3.74 -21.87 16.17
N THR A 182 -4.21 -21.63 14.94
CA THR A 182 -4.41 -20.28 14.37
C THR A 182 -5.90 -20.06 14.18
N GLY A 183 -6.53 -19.35 15.11
CA GLY A 183 -7.99 -19.17 15.13
C GLY A 183 -8.71 -20.48 15.43
N SER A 184 -9.62 -20.91 14.54
CA SER A 184 -10.33 -22.20 14.65
C SER A 184 -9.59 -23.37 13.99
N ALA A 185 -8.48 -23.11 13.29
CA ALA A 185 -7.72 -24.14 12.56
C ALA A 185 -6.45 -24.56 13.31
N THR A 186 -6.09 -25.84 13.21
CA THR A 186 -4.79 -26.36 13.66
C THR A 186 -3.89 -26.56 12.45
N VAL A 187 -2.76 -25.86 12.42
CA VAL A 187 -1.71 -25.99 11.41
C VAL A 187 -0.58 -26.85 11.97
N ASN A 188 -0.28 -27.94 11.27
CA ASN A 188 0.78 -28.87 11.67
C ASN A 188 2.10 -28.47 11.01
N ALA A 189 3.19 -28.51 11.77
CA ALA A 189 4.55 -28.43 11.27
C ALA A 189 5.14 -29.84 11.16
N TYR A 190 5.97 -30.06 10.14
CA TYR A 190 6.59 -31.35 9.85
C TYR A 190 8.10 -31.21 9.69
N CYS A 191 8.79 -32.34 9.67
CA CYS A 191 10.23 -32.39 9.43
C CYS A 191 10.49 -32.35 7.93
N PHE A 192 11.23 -31.33 7.46
CA PHE A 192 11.57 -31.14 6.06
C PHE A 192 13.08 -31.07 5.87
N ARG A 193 13.56 -31.51 4.70
CA ARG A 193 14.93 -31.27 4.23
C ARG A 193 14.90 -30.71 2.82
N GLN A 194 16.02 -30.13 2.37
CA GLN A 194 16.17 -29.74 0.98
C GLN A 194 16.06 -30.98 0.10
N ALA A 195 15.16 -30.98 -0.88
CA ALA A 195 15.09 -32.05 -1.84
C ALA A 195 16.46 -32.13 -2.52
N ALA A 196 17.08 -33.31 -2.50
CA ALA A 196 18.32 -33.52 -3.22
C ALA A 196 18.04 -33.13 -4.67
N VAL A 197 18.61 -32.00 -5.12
CA VAL A 197 18.54 -31.58 -6.50
C VAL A 197 19.42 -32.58 -7.25
N LEU A 198 18.84 -33.73 -7.58
CA LEU A 198 19.45 -34.64 -8.55
C LEU A 198 19.76 -33.75 -9.75
N PRO A 199 21.02 -33.67 -10.20
CA PRO A 199 21.35 -32.83 -11.33
C PRO A 199 20.50 -33.29 -12.51
N VAL A 200 19.47 -32.50 -12.84
CA VAL A 200 18.55 -32.72 -13.98
C VAL A 200 19.29 -32.53 -15.32
N ALA A 201 20.62 -32.44 -15.28
CA ALA A 201 21.52 -32.28 -16.42
C ALA A 201 21.56 -33.48 -17.38
N ALA A 202 20.76 -34.53 -17.18
CA ALA A 202 20.87 -35.76 -17.98
C ALA A 202 19.72 -36.04 -18.97
N LEU A 203 18.61 -35.27 -18.99
CA LEU A 203 17.47 -35.61 -19.85
C LEU A 203 17.34 -34.79 -21.13
N CYS A 204 17.86 -33.56 -21.16
CA CYS A 204 17.82 -32.75 -22.36
C CYS A 204 19.16 -32.79 -23.11
N PRO A 205 19.17 -32.96 -24.44
CA PRO A 205 20.40 -32.91 -25.22
C PRO A 205 21.06 -31.52 -25.11
N SER A 206 22.36 -31.45 -25.39
CA SER A 206 23.12 -30.20 -25.34
C SER A 206 22.46 -29.11 -26.20
N GLY A 207 22.25 -27.92 -25.62
CA GLY A 207 21.53 -26.81 -26.26
C GLY A 207 20.03 -26.74 -25.93
N CYS A 208 19.53 -27.62 -25.07
CA CYS A 208 18.13 -27.69 -24.69
C CYS A 208 17.92 -27.53 -23.18
N ALA A 209 16.80 -26.92 -22.79
CA ALA A 209 16.36 -26.86 -21.39
C ALA A 209 14.98 -27.46 -21.18
N CYS A 210 14.79 -28.04 -20.00
CA CYS A 210 13.52 -28.56 -19.55
C CYS A 210 12.63 -27.40 -19.08
N LEU A 211 11.64 -27.02 -19.90
CA LEU A 211 10.75 -25.88 -19.64
C LEU A 211 9.28 -26.32 -19.68
N LEU A 212 8.41 -25.56 -19.00
CA LEU A 212 6.97 -25.71 -19.19
C LEU A 212 6.56 -25.21 -20.56
N GLU A 213 5.58 -25.88 -21.16
CA GLU A 213 5.05 -25.52 -22.48
C GLU A 213 4.56 -24.07 -22.55
N GLU A 214 3.93 -23.56 -21.49
CA GLU A 214 3.48 -22.17 -21.38
C GLU A 214 4.63 -21.16 -21.48
N VAL A 215 5.77 -21.46 -20.84
CA VAL A 215 6.97 -20.60 -20.86
C VAL A 215 7.62 -20.63 -22.24
N ALA A 216 7.76 -21.82 -22.81
CA ALA A 216 8.35 -22.00 -24.12
C ALA A 216 7.51 -21.37 -25.23
N SER A 217 6.18 -21.48 -25.14
CA SER A 217 5.24 -20.85 -26.08
C SER A 217 5.35 -19.33 -26.05
N GLY A 218 5.49 -18.75 -24.86
CA GLY A 218 5.69 -17.30 -24.71
C GLY A 218 6.99 -16.80 -25.33
N GLN A 219 8.02 -17.64 -25.38
CA GLN A 219 9.34 -17.34 -25.95
C GLN A 219 9.52 -17.82 -27.39
N ARG A 220 8.50 -18.45 -27.99
CA ARG A 220 8.56 -19.07 -29.34
C ARG A 220 9.72 -20.07 -29.49
N LEU A 221 9.94 -20.90 -28.46
CA LEU A 221 10.98 -21.92 -28.50
C LEU A 221 10.49 -23.21 -29.14
N ASP A 222 11.32 -23.82 -29.98
CA ASP A 222 11.04 -25.12 -30.60
C ASP A 222 11.41 -26.27 -29.64
N ARG A 223 10.61 -27.35 -29.64
CA ARG A 223 10.96 -28.58 -28.91
C ARG A 223 12.20 -29.20 -29.55
N CYS A 224 13.14 -29.66 -28.73
CA CYS A 224 14.36 -30.31 -29.22
C CYS A 224 14.09 -31.68 -29.87
N ASP A 225 13.08 -32.38 -29.36
CA ASP A 225 12.50 -33.57 -29.99
C ASP A 225 10.98 -33.52 -29.75
N PRO A 226 10.16 -33.40 -30.81
CA PRO A 226 8.70 -33.34 -30.66
C PRO A 226 8.10 -34.66 -30.12
N ASN A 227 8.83 -35.77 -30.20
CA ASN A 227 8.39 -37.10 -29.76
C ASN A 227 8.99 -37.54 -28.42
N ALA A 228 9.87 -36.73 -27.81
CA ALA A 228 10.49 -37.10 -26.54
C ALA A 228 9.47 -37.10 -25.41
N ALA A 229 9.64 -38.08 -24.50
CA ALA A 229 8.94 -38.09 -23.22
C ALA A 229 9.26 -36.80 -22.42
N PRO A 230 8.35 -36.35 -21.55
CA PRO A 230 8.61 -35.18 -20.71
C PRO A 230 9.88 -35.36 -19.88
N CYS A 231 10.70 -34.31 -19.84
CA CYS A 231 11.98 -34.31 -19.14
C CYS A 231 11.83 -34.16 -17.63
N ALA A 232 10.68 -33.66 -17.15
CA ALA A 232 10.32 -33.59 -15.75
C ALA A 232 8.80 -33.36 -15.63
N TYR A 233 8.32 -33.35 -14.39
CA TYR A 233 6.96 -32.94 -14.03
C TYR A 233 7.04 -31.86 -12.95
N LYS A 234 6.24 -30.80 -13.07
CA LYS A 234 6.13 -29.73 -12.06
C LYS A 234 4.81 -29.90 -11.29
N PRO A 235 4.82 -29.92 -9.95
CA PRO A 235 3.59 -29.94 -9.17
C PRO A 235 2.75 -28.69 -9.48
N GLN A 236 1.45 -28.86 -9.78
CA GLN A 236 0.55 -27.75 -10.17
C GLN A 236 0.24 -26.77 -9.05
N SER A 237 0.45 -27.14 -7.78
CA SER A 237 0.14 -26.29 -6.64
C SER A 237 0.87 -26.77 -5.39
N PRO A 238 1.34 -25.86 -4.51
CA PRO A 238 1.88 -26.22 -3.21
C PRO A 238 0.83 -26.75 -2.22
N VAL A 239 -0.47 -26.75 -2.55
CA VAL A 239 -1.55 -26.95 -1.55
C VAL A 239 -2.19 -28.35 -1.58
N ALA A 240 -1.93 -29.19 -2.58
CA ALA A 240 -2.45 -30.56 -2.54
C ALA A 240 -1.63 -31.51 -3.39
N ASN A 241 -1.01 -32.48 -2.74
CA ASN A 241 -0.41 -33.67 -3.35
C ASN A 241 -1.53 -34.57 -3.91
N ILE A 242 -2.23 -34.11 -4.96
CA ILE A 242 -3.21 -34.91 -5.69
C ILE A 242 -2.42 -35.73 -6.72
N PRO A 243 -2.38 -37.07 -6.60
CA PRO A 243 -1.72 -37.91 -7.59
C PRO A 243 -2.33 -37.64 -8.98
N GLY A 244 -1.50 -37.19 -9.92
CA GLY A 244 -1.90 -36.93 -11.31
C GLY A 244 -2.14 -35.46 -11.70
N SER A 245 -1.91 -34.49 -10.81
CA SER A 245 -2.00 -33.05 -11.15
C SER A 245 -0.70 -32.44 -11.69
N GLU A 246 0.35 -33.22 -11.93
CA GLU A 246 1.63 -32.63 -12.32
C GLU A 246 1.64 -32.19 -13.79
N LYS A 247 2.08 -30.95 -14.07
CA LYS A 247 2.27 -30.47 -15.45
C LYS A 247 3.59 -31.03 -16.01
N PRO A 248 3.59 -31.69 -17.17
CA PRO A 248 4.82 -32.14 -17.81
C PRO A 248 5.67 -30.96 -18.29
N LEU A 249 7.00 -31.10 -18.19
CA LEU A 249 7.99 -30.24 -18.83
C LEU A 249 8.62 -30.97 -20.01
N TYR A 250 9.00 -30.23 -21.05
CA TYR A 250 9.66 -30.77 -22.25
C TYR A 250 10.98 -30.05 -22.52
N CYS A 251 11.87 -30.68 -23.29
CA CYS A 251 13.12 -30.08 -23.70
C CYS A 251 12.89 -29.11 -24.87
N TYR A 252 13.20 -27.83 -24.68
CA TYR A 252 13.12 -26.79 -25.72
C TYR A 252 14.51 -26.27 -26.06
N ARG A 253 14.73 -25.97 -27.34
CA ARG A 253 16.00 -25.45 -27.86
C ARG A 253 16.10 -24.00 -27.40
N MET A 254 17.13 -23.69 -26.62
CA MET A 254 17.42 -22.28 -26.34
C MET A 254 17.96 -21.64 -27.61
N PRO A 255 17.55 -20.41 -27.96
CA PRO A 255 18.22 -19.66 -29.01
C PRO A 255 19.69 -19.56 -28.61
N GLU A 256 20.57 -19.96 -29.53
CA GLU A 256 21.99 -19.71 -29.37
C GLU A 256 22.13 -18.20 -29.19
N ILE A 257 22.41 -17.78 -27.95
CA ILE A 257 22.82 -16.41 -27.69
C ILE A 257 24.04 -16.25 -28.59
N PRO A 258 24.02 -15.32 -29.57
CA PRO A 258 25.16 -15.10 -30.43
C PRO A 258 26.33 -14.92 -29.49
N THR A 259 27.25 -15.88 -29.54
CA THR A 259 28.45 -15.87 -28.71
C THR A 259 29.22 -14.70 -29.26
N LEU A 260 28.99 -13.53 -28.67
CA LEU A 260 29.76 -12.33 -28.95
C LEU A 260 31.17 -12.75 -28.56
N THR A 261 31.94 -13.16 -29.57
CA THR A 261 33.38 -13.31 -29.43
C THR A 261 33.82 -11.97 -28.86
N PRO A 262 34.38 -11.92 -27.64
CA PRO A 262 34.74 -10.67 -27.01
C PRO A 262 35.89 -10.09 -27.84
N THR A 263 35.52 -9.38 -28.90
CA THR A 263 36.35 -8.33 -29.44
C THR A 263 36.48 -7.39 -28.25
N ALA A 264 37.68 -7.33 -27.68
CA ALA A 264 38.01 -6.47 -26.56
C ALA A 264 37.86 -5.02 -27.01
N THR A 265 36.63 -4.57 -27.15
CA THR A 265 36.29 -3.17 -27.26
C THR A 265 36.61 -2.61 -25.88
N PRO A 266 37.54 -1.65 -25.78
CA PRO A 266 37.95 -1.11 -24.49
C PRO A 266 36.69 -0.65 -23.75
N VAL A 267 36.49 -1.19 -22.54
CA VAL A 267 35.38 -0.81 -21.67
C VAL A 267 35.40 0.72 -21.55
N PRO A 268 34.33 1.43 -21.93
CA PRO A 268 34.32 2.88 -21.93
C PRO A 268 34.53 3.37 -20.49
N VAL A 269 35.67 4.01 -20.27
CA VAL A 269 36.04 4.60 -18.97
C VAL A 269 35.10 5.78 -18.72
N CYS A 270 34.53 5.85 -17.51
CA CYS A 270 33.70 6.98 -17.12
C CYS A 270 34.49 8.29 -17.14
N PRO A 271 33.89 9.41 -17.58
CA PRO A 271 34.56 10.71 -17.53
C PRO A 271 34.90 11.11 -16.10
N ASP A 272 35.89 11.99 -15.93
CA ASP A 272 36.36 12.43 -14.62
C ASP A 272 35.21 12.94 -13.73
N GLY A 273 35.21 12.49 -12.48
CA GLY A 273 34.17 12.80 -11.50
C GLY A 273 32.93 11.90 -11.58
N CYS A 274 32.93 10.87 -12.43
CA CYS A 274 31.85 9.89 -12.53
C CYS A 274 32.33 8.49 -12.16
N SER A 275 31.42 7.68 -11.63
CA SER A 275 31.69 6.30 -11.20
C SER A 275 30.72 5.34 -11.88
N CYS A 276 31.24 4.21 -12.35
CA CYS A 276 30.45 3.16 -12.98
C CYS A 276 29.69 2.34 -11.92
N MET A 277 28.36 2.39 -11.92
CA MET A 277 27.51 1.63 -11.00
C MET A 277 26.10 1.44 -11.58
N SER A 278 25.28 0.56 -11.00
CA SER A 278 23.86 0.45 -11.36
C SER A 278 23.06 1.63 -10.86
N GLU A 279 21.91 1.89 -11.48
CA GLU A 279 21.03 3.00 -11.10
C GLU A 279 20.49 2.87 -9.67
N ALA A 280 20.21 1.64 -9.22
CA ALA A 280 19.85 1.37 -7.83
C ALA A 280 20.97 1.77 -6.85
N THR A 281 22.22 1.42 -7.17
CA THR A 281 23.40 1.81 -6.38
C THR A 281 23.65 3.32 -6.40
N ALA A 282 23.43 3.96 -7.56
CA ALA A 282 23.56 5.41 -7.69
C ALA A 282 22.54 6.15 -6.82
N LYS A 283 21.29 5.66 -6.76
CA LYS A 283 20.23 6.21 -5.91
C LYS A 283 20.51 6.03 -4.43
N ASP A 284 21.05 4.89 -4.02
CA ASP A 284 21.43 4.62 -2.63
C ASP A 284 22.62 5.49 -2.18
N ARG A 285 23.61 5.66 -3.08
CA ARG A 285 24.84 6.39 -2.76
C ARG A 285 24.72 7.90 -2.90
N PHE A 286 23.95 8.37 -3.87
CA PHE A 286 23.78 9.78 -4.17
C PHE A 286 22.29 10.10 -4.07
N GLU A 287 21.89 10.67 -2.93
CA GLU A 287 20.51 11.10 -2.64
C GLU A 287 19.86 11.85 -3.82
N THR A 288 20.67 12.61 -4.56
CA THR A 288 20.39 13.03 -5.94
C THR A 288 21.56 12.64 -6.84
N TYR A 289 21.30 12.13 -8.05
CA TYR A 289 22.35 11.73 -9.02
C TYR A 289 22.13 12.36 -10.40
N SER A 290 23.21 12.42 -11.18
CA SER A 290 23.14 12.74 -12.61
C SER A 290 23.95 11.74 -13.41
N ARG A 291 23.39 11.26 -14.52
CA ARG A 291 24.08 10.35 -15.44
C ARG A 291 25.07 11.16 -16.28
N CYS A 292 26.32 10.71 -16.32
CA CYS A 292 27.41 11.37 -17.03
C CYS A 292 27.53 10.91 -18.48
N SER A 293 27.05 9.71 -18.78
CA SER A 293 27.04 9.12 -20.12
C SER A 293 25.90 8.10 -20.23
N GLU A 294 25.25 8.06 -21.39
CA GLU A 294 24.27 7.02 -21.73
C GLU A 294 24.92 5.69 -22.11
N THR A 295 26.24 5.67 -22.31
CA THR A 295 26.96 4.44 -22.64
C THR A 295 27.12 3.57 -21.39
N VAL A 296 26.77 2.29 -21.53
CA VAL A 296 26.98 1.25 -20.50
C VAL A 296 28.47 1.12 -20.23
N CYS A 297 28.88 1.37 -18.99
CA CYS A 297 30.29 1.29 -18.56
C CYS A 297 30.64 -0.07 -17.96
N GLY A 298 29.65 -0.92 -17.66
CA GLY A 298 29.85 -2.25 -17.10
C GLY A 298 28.54 -3.01 -16.94
N THR A 299 28.62 -4.27 -16.52
CA THR A 299 27.49 -5.08 -16.08
C THR A 299 27.87 -5.77 -14.77
N GLU A 300 26.95 -5.77 -13.82
CA GLU A 300 27.09 -6.57 -12.59
C GLU A 300 26.24 -7.83 -12.67
N GLY A 301 26.70 -8.91 -12.04
CA GLY A 301 25.99 -10.20 -12.00
C GLY A 301 26.57 -11.34 -12.83
N ALA A 302 27.86 -11.28 -13.22
CA ALA A 302 28.51 -12.27 -14.09
C ALA A 302 28.49 -13.75 -13.62
N SER A 303 27.96 -14.05 -12.44
CA SER A 303 27.91 -15.42 -11.88
C SER A 303 26.60 -16.15 -12.14
N SER A 304 25.54 -15.49 -12.63
CA SER A 304 24.27 -16.16 -12.94
C SER A 304 23.62 -15.57 -14.19
N LEU A 305 23.43 -16.43 -15.21
CA LEU A 305 22.92 -16.09 -16.54
C LEU A 305 21.55 -15.40 -16.58
N THR A 306 20.83 -15.31 -15.45
CA THR A 306 19.46 -14.82 -15.41
C THR A 306 19.31 -13.33 -15.09
N HIS A 307 20.34 -12.63 -14.60
CA HIS A 307 20.20 -11.21 -14.23
C HIS A 307 21.50 -10.41 -14.45
N MET A 308 21.79 -10.05 -15.71
CA MET A 308 22.78 -9.01 -16.00
C MET A 308 22.16 -7.64 -15.76
N ILE A 309 22.67 -6.89 -14.77
CA ILE A 309 22.22 -5.54 -14.49
C ILE A 309 23.21 -4.56 -15.16
N PRO A 310 22.76 -3.70 -16.09
CA PRO A 310 23.62 -2.73 -16.73
C PRO A 310 24.06 -1.64 -15.74
N GLN A 311 25.34 -1.27 -15.81
CA GLN A 311 25.94 -0.17 -15.05
C GLN A 311 26.22 1.02 -15.98
N TYR A 312 26.04 2.23 -15.44
CA TYR A 312 26.26 3.49 -16.14
C TYR A 312 27.16 4.41 -15.31
N CYS A 313 27.71 5.44 -15.96
CA CYS A 313 28.52 6.43 -15.27
C CYS A 313 27.63 7.45 -14.58
N PHE A 314 27.71 7.52 -13.24
CA PHE A 314 26.94 8.45 -12.43
C PHE A 314 27.85 9.37 -11.61
N ARG A 315 27.38 10.57 -11.29
CA ARG A 315 27.98 11.48 -10.32
C ARG A 315 26.94 11.98 -9.33
N GLN A 316 27.39 12.43 -8.16
CA GLN A 316 26.54 13.08 -7.17
C GLN A 316 25.89 14.31 -7.81
N GLY A 317 24.56 14.34 -7.80
CA GLY A 317 23.81 15.52 -8.15
C GLY A 317 24.15 16.60 -7.13
N THR A 318 24.65 17.74 -7.59
CA THR A 318 24.54 18.95 -6.79
C THR A 318 23.07 19.18 -6.56
N ALA A 319 22.62 19.06 -5.31
CA ALA A 319 21.28 19.49 -4.92
C ALA A 319 21.14 20.93 -5.39
N VAL A 320 20.46 21.12 -6.52
CA VAL A 320 20.20 22.45 -7.03
C VAL A 320 19.26 23.04 -6.01
N THR A 321 19.77 23.93 -5.17
CA THR A 321 18.94 24.86 -4.42
C THR A 321 18.34 25.80 -5.45
N THR A 322 17.33 25.32 -6.18
CA THR A 322 16.60 26.07 -7.20
C THR A 322 15.69 27.05 -6.48
N THR A 323 16.26 28.15 -5.99
CA THR A 323 15.54 29.43 -5.95
C THR A 323 15.66 30.04 -7.35
N THR A 324 15.10 29.38 -8.35
CA THR A 324 15.02 29.92 -9.71
C THR A 324 13.56 30.04 -10.07
N VAL A 325 13.12 31.29 -10.19
CA VAL A 325 11.91 31.67 -10.91
C VAL A 325 11.91 30.94 -12.26
N PRO A 326 10.92 30.09 -12.56
CA PRO A 326 10.89 29.34 -13.81
C PRO A 326 10.87 30.31 -15.00
N PRO A 327 11.57 30.01 -16.10
CA PRO A 327 11.52 30.82 -17.31
C PRO A 327 10.07 30.89 -17.81
N ALA A 328 9.66 32.08 -18.25
CA ALA A 328 8.30 32.33 -18.74
C ALA A 328 7.93 31.34 -19.86
N GLY A 329 7.05 30.39 -19.55
CA GLY A 329 6.54 29.41 -20.51
C GLY A 329 6.54 27.94 -20.10
N SER A 330 7.15 27.56 -18.96
CA SER A 330 7.15 26.16 -18.51
C SER A 330 6.00 25.87 -17.55
N CYS A 331 5.22 24.84 -17.85
CA CYS A 331 4.17 24.27 -17.01
C CYS A 331 4.67 22.95 -16.41
N THR A 332 4.83 22.87 -15.09
CA THR A 332 5.53 21.77 -14.41
C THR A 332 4.72 21.24 -13.24
N TYR A 333 4.74 19.92 -13.03
CA TYR A 333 4.02 19.29 -11.93
C TYR A 333 4.80 19.42 -10.62
N ASP A 334 4.17 19.99 -9.61
CA ASP A 334 4.71 20.11 -8.26
C ASP A 334 4.17 18.94 -7.41
N LEU A 335 5.05 17.97 -7.12
CA LEU A 335 4.71 16.78 -6.33
C LEU A 335 4.21 17.13 -4.92
N GLN A 336 4.72 18.21 -4.31
CA GLN A 336 4.33 18.59 -2.95
C GLN A 336 2.94 19.22 -2.92
N LYS A 337 2.58 19.97 -3.97
CA LYS A 337 1.26 20.61 -4.08
C LYS A 337 0.22 19.74 -4.75
N ASN A 338 0.65 18.61 -5.33
CA ASN A 338 -0.19 17.72 -6.13
C ASN A 338 -0.88 18.47 -7.29
N ALA A 339 -0.21 19.47 -7.87
CA ALA A 339 -0.78 20.41 -8.83
C ALA A 339 0.24 20.88 -9.85
N CYS A 340 -0.22 21.23 -11.05
CA CYS A 340 0.62 21.90 -12.05
C CYS A 340 0.82 23.37 -11.69
N SER A 341 2.06 23.83 -11.77
CA SER A 341 2.45 25.22 -11.54
C SER A 341 3.32 25.71 -12.70
N GLY A 342 3.14 26.98 -13.08
CA GLY A 342 3.84 27.56 -14.22
C GLY A 342 2.99 28.57 -14.98
N SER A 343 3.59 29.22 -15.98
CA SER A 343 2.93 30.14 -16.89
C SER A 343 2.99 29.61 -18.31
N CYS A 344 1.90 29.68 -19.06
CA CYS A 344 1.88 29.31 -20.47
C CYS A 344 2.25 30.51 -21.34
N GLN A 345 2.95 30.28 -22.46
CA GLN A 345 3.42 31.37 -23.33
C GLN A 345 2.29 32.03 -24.13
N ALA A 346 1.23 31.29 -24.45
CA ALA A 346 0.11 31.86 -25.18
C ALA A 346 -0.88 32.54 -24.22
N THR A 347 -1.26 33.77 -24.56
CA THR A 347 -2.26 34.55 -23.83
C THR A 347 -3.57 33.77 -23.77
N GLY A 348 -4.02 33.46 -22.55
CA GLY A 348 -5.26 32.71 -22.32
C GLY A 348 -5.07 31.22 -22.07
N GLU A 349 -3.86 30.64 -22.14
CA GLU A 349 -3.63 29.25 -21.75
C GLU A 349 -3.45 29.09 -20.23
N ILE A 350 -3.99 28.01 -19.68
CA ILE A 350 -3.86 27.65 -18.25
C ILE A 350 -3.06 26.35 -18.15
N CYS A 351 -2.11 26.32 -17.22
CA CYS A 351 -1.30 25.15 -16.89
C CYS A 351 -2.16 24.12 -16.13
N ARG A 352 -2.48 22.99 -16.76
CA ARG A 352 -3.33 21.93 -16.17
C ARG A 352 -2.65 20.56 -16.21
N VAL A 353 -3.02 19.71 -15.24
CA VAL A 353 -2.61 18.29 -15.20
C VAL A 353 -3.23 17.59 -16.39
N ASN A 354 -2.42 16.83 -17.12
CA ASN A 354 -2.87 15.97 -18.20
C ASN A 354 -2.88 14.50 -17.75
N THR A 355 -1.75 14.03 -17.21
CA THR A 355 -1.56 12.63 -16.79
C THR A 355 -0.92 12.59 -15.40
N LEU A 356 -1.37 11.68 -14.52
CA LEU A 356 -0.71 11.38 -13.25
C LEU A 356 -0.14 9.96 -13.29
N ILE A 357 1.09 9.79 -12.85
CA ILE A 357 1.77 8.51 -12.75
C ILE A 357 1.81 8.12 -11.27
N ARG A 358 1.30 6.93 -10.95
CA ARG A 358 1.28 6.37 -9.60
C ARG A 358 2.17 5.13 -9.51
N ASP A 359 2.70 4.87 -8.33
CA ASP A 359 3.42 3.63 -8.04
C ASP A 359 2.47 2.47 -7.68
N THR A 360 3.03 1.31 -7.35
CA THR A 360 2.29 0.11 -6.93
C THR A 360 1.55 0.26 -5.60
N SER A 361 1.87 1.29 -4.81
CA SER A 361 1.15 1.64 -3.58
C SER A 361 -0.02 2.60 -3.82
N GLY A 362 -0.15 3.15 -5.04
CA GLY A 362 -1.15 4.15 -5.40
C GLY A 362 -0.71 5.60 -5.16
N ALA A 363 0.51 5.84 -4.66
CA ALA A 363 1.07 7.16 -4.44
C ALA A 363 1.48 7.82 -5.77
N ILE A 364 1.22 9.13 -5.93
CA ILE A 364 1.60 9.88 -7.13
C ILE A 364 3.11 10.14 -7.11
N ILE A 365 3.82 9.61 -8.10
CA ILE A 365 5.28 9.74 -8.22
C ILE A 365 5.71 10.72 -9.31
N ALA A 366 4.82 11.04 -10.26
CA ALA A 366 5.04 12.04 -11.29
C ALA A 366 3.72 12.53 -11.89
N GLY A 367 3.74 13.69 -12.54
CA GLY A 367 2.60 14.21 -13.29
C GLY A 367 3.08 14.98 -14.52
N GLU A 368 2.34 14.83 -15.62
CA GLU A 368 2.56 15.57 -16.85
C GLU A 368 1.59 16.76 -16.89
N CYS A 369 2.14 17.95 -17.13
CA CYS A 369 1.38 19.19 -17.20
C CYS A 369 1.40 19.76 -18.61
N HIS A 370 0.26 20.25 -19.08
CA HIS A 370 0.12 20.87 -20.39
C HIS A 370 -0.52 22.25 -20.27
N CYS A 371 -0.07 23.15 -21.14
CA CYS A 371 -0.76 24.39 -21.42
C CYS A 371 -1.93 24.10 -22.35
N LYS A 372 -3.15 24.40 -21.91
CA LYS A 372 -4.36 24.28 -22.72
C LYS A 372 -5.02 25.65 -22.81
N ALA A 373 -5.54 25.98 -23.99
CA ALA A 373 -6.30 27.23 -24.22
C ALA A 373 -7.44 27.30 -23.19
N GLY A 374 -7.44 28.35 -22.38
CA GLY A 374 -8.50 28.67 -21.41
C GLY A 374 -9.74 29.25 -22.08
N GLY A 375 -10.05 28.76 -23.28
CA GLY A 375 -11.35 28.97 -23.92
C GLY A 375 -12.28 27.88 -23.43
N GLU A 376 -13.37 28.31 -22.80
CA GLU A 376 -14.36 27.50 -22.05
C GLU A 376 -13.89 27.19 -20.62
N GLU A 377 -14.16 28.16 -19.74
CA GLU A 377 -14.71 27.87 -18.41
C GLU A 377 -15.56 26.58 -18.52
N PRO A 378 -15.29 25.54 -17.72
CA PRO A 378 -16.14 24.37 -17.73
C PRO A 378 -17.57 24.88 -17.55
N ALA A 379 -18.47 24.48 -18.44
CA ALA A 379 -19.90 24.59 -18.19
C ALA A 379 -20.15 24.18 -16.73
N PRO A 380 -21.02 24.91 -16.00
CA PRO A 380 -21.16 24.77 -14.56
C PRO A 380 -21.28 23.29 -14.22
N SER A 381 -20.28 22.79 -13.48
CA SER A 381 -20.25 21.52 -12.75
C SER A 381 -20.97 20.35 -13.40
N ASP A 382 -20.26 19.25 -13.69
CA ASP A 382 -20.92 17.96 -13.54
C ASP A 382 -21.66 18.00 -12.19
N PRO A 383 -23.00 17.82 -12.17
CA PRO A 383 -23.84 18.13 -11.02
C PRO A 383 -23.55 17.27 -9.78
N CYS A 384 -22.53 16.41 -9.85
CA CYS A 384 -22.16 15.45 -8.86
C CYS A 384 -20.66 15.11 -8.98
N ALA A 385 -19.88 15.38 -7.93
CA ALA A 385 -18.42 15.20 -7.90
C ALA A 385 -17.96 14.58 -6.56
N CYS A 386 -16.84 13.85 -6.59
CA CYS A 386 -16.25 13.30 -5.37
C CYS A 386 -15.69 14.44 -4.51
N ASP A 387 -16.08 14.47 -3.24
CA ASP A 387 -15.49 15.35 -2.24
C ASP A 387 -14.20 14.71 -1.71
N PRO A 388 -13.03 15.34 -1.94
CA PRO A 388 -11.74 14.78 -1.53
C PRO A 388 -11.55 14.78 0.00
N THR A 389 -12.40 15.47 0.75
CA THR A 389 -12.26 15.67 2.21
C THR A 389 -12.79 14.48 3.00
N TRP A 390 -13.93 13.92 2.59
CA TRP A 390 -14.58 12.80 3.29
C TRP A 390 -14.82 11.59 2.39
N GLY A 391 -14.47 11.67 1.11
CA GLY A 391 -14.46 10.52 0.20
C GLY A 391 -15.83 10.08 -0.30
N GLY A 392 -16.85 10.93 -0.24
CA GLY A 392 -18.18 10.67 -0.81
C GLY A 392 -18.58 11.65 -1.91
N CYS A 393 -19.79 11.52 -2.45
CA CYS A 393 -20.27 12.35 -3.56
C CYS A 393 -21.01 13.60 -3.06
N THR A 394 -20.73 14.74 -3.68
CA THR A 394 -21.41 16.03 -3.42
C THR A 394 -21.83 16.68 -4.72
N GLY A 395 -22.97 17.37 -4.71
CA GLY A 395 -23.47 18.12 -5.87
C GLY A 395 -24.99 18.09 -5.97
N THR A 396 -25.54 18.95 -6.82
CA THR A 396 -26.97 19.09 -7.08
C THR A 396 -27.34 18.48 -8.43
N CYS A 397 -28.06 17.35 -8.41
CA CYS A 397 -28.62 16.74 -9.61
C CYS A 397 -29.96 17.37 -10.04
N ALA A 398 -30.39 17.08 -11.27
CA ALA A 398 -31.71 17.50 -11.74
C ALA A 398 -32.85 16.89 -10.88
N GLU A 399 -34.04 17.49 -10.93
CA GLU A 399 -35.21 17.07 -10.14
C GLU A 399 -35.48 15.56 -10.31
N GLY A 400 -35.54 14.81 -9.20
CA GLY A 400 -35.70 13.35 -9.19
C GLY A 400 -34.41 12.53 -9.23
N GLN A 401 -33.23 13.16 -9.19
CA GLN A 401 -31.93 12.49 -9.12
C GLN A 401 -31.19 12.81 -7.82
N THR A 402 -30.32 11.90 -7.39
CA THR A 402 -29.38 12.15 -6.29
C THR A 402 -27.98 11.76 -6.70
N CYS A 403 -27.01 12.43 -6.08
CA CYS A 403 -25.60 12.30 -6.39
C CYS A 403 -25.02 11.10 -5.62
N TRP A 404 -24.62 10.04 -6.33
CA TRP A 404 -24.15 8.77 -5.72
C TRP A 404 -22.80 8.32 -6.27
N MET A 405 -22.08 7.56 -5.43
CA MET A 405 -20.81 6.92 -5.81
C MET A 405 -21.11 5.75 -6.74
N THR A 406 -20.59 5.80 -7.97
CA THR A 406 -20.65 4.68 -8.90
C THR A 406 -19.44 3.77 -8.77
N ASP A 407 -18.30 4.31 -8.34
CA ASP A 407 -17.06 3.56 -8.11
C ASP A 407 -16.36 4.02 -6.83
N THR A 408 -15.79 3.06 -6.09
CA THR A 408 -14.99 3.32 -4.89
C THR A 408 -13.67 2.55 -4.95
N THR A 409 -12.66 3.08 -4.28
CA THR A 409 -11.39 2.39 -4.03
C THR A 409 -11.15 2.31 -2.53
N ALA A 410 -10.82 1.13 -2.01
CA ALA A 410 -10.44 0.95 -0.61
C ALA A 410 -8.92 1.08 -0.48
N ASP A 411 -8.45 1.86 0.48
CA ASP A 411 -7.04 1.82 0.87
C ASP A 411 -6.72 0.55 1.68
N ALA A 412 -5.43 0.35 2.01
CA ALA A 412 -4.97 -0.81 2.78
C ALA A 412 -5.57 -0.89 4.20
N SER A 413 -6.20 0.18 4.69
CA SER A 413 -6.92 0.21 5.97
C SER A 413 -8.42 -0.08 5.85
N GLY A 414 -8.92 -0.32 4.62
CA GLY A 414 -10.33 -0.56 4.33
C GLY A 414 -11.15 0.72 4.20
N LYS A 415 -10.52 1.90 4.16
CA LYS A 415 -11.23 3.17 4.01
C LYS A 415 -11.57 3.40 2.53
N LEU A 416 -12.87 3.52 2.25
CA LEU A 416 -13.39 3.77 0.90
C LEU A 416 -13.17 5.25 0.51
N SER A 417 -12.58 5.47 -0.66
CA SER A 417 -12.44 6.76 -1.32
C SER A 417 -13.22 6.74 -2.63
N CYS A 418 -14.06 7.75 -2.83
CA CYS A 418 -14.80 7.97 -4.06
C CYS A 418 -13.85 8.13 -5.26
N THR A 419 -14.08 7.35 -6.31
CA THR A 419 -13.34 7.46 -7.57
C THR A 419 -14.19 8.15 -8.65
N THR A 420 -15.49 7.84 -8.68
CA THR A 420 -16.45 8.39 -9.65
C THR A 420 -17.80 8.64 -9.00
N CYS A 421 -18.41 9.78 -9.30
CA CYS A 421 -19.76 10.15 -8.89
C CYS A 421 -20.66 10.35 -10.11
N ALA A 422 -21.93 9.98 -10.01
CA ALA A 422 -22.91 10.27 -11.04
C ALA A 422 -24.27 10.62 -10.44
N CYS A 423 -25.03 11.45 -11.17
CA CYS A 423 -26.43 11.69 -10.88
C CYS A 423 -27.27 10.51 -11.38
N THR A 424 -27.68 9.66 -10.45
CA THR A 424 -28.53 8.51 -10.76
C THR A 424 -29.96 8.76 -10.29
N GLN A 425 -30.93 8.32 -11.09
CA GLN A 425 -32.32 8.21 -10.64
C GLN A 425 -32.39 7.02 -9.67
N ILE A 426 -32.98 7.22 -8.49
CA ILE A 426 -33.02 6.19 -7.45
C ILE A 426 -34.45 5.70 -7.26
N CYS A 427 -34.61 4.38 -7.21
CA CYS A 427 -35.76 3.75 -6.59
C CYS A 427 -35.63 3.87 -5.07
N THR A 428 -36.44 4.71 -4.46
CA THR A 428 -36.49 4.91 -3.01
C THR A 428 -37.49 3.95 -2.38
N LEU A 429 -37.08 3.30 -1.29
CA LEU A 429 -37.94 2.45 -0.47
C LEU A 429 -38.74 3.32 0.50
N GLY A 430 -40.07 3.29 0.37
CA GLY A 430 -41.00 3.92 1.30
C GLY A 430 -41.05 3.18 2.64
N ALA A 431 -41.58 3.84 3.66
CA ALA A 431 -41.73 3.26 5.00
C ALA A 431 -42.68 2.04 5.05
N ASP A 432 -43.47 1.84 4.00
CA ASP A 432 -44.36 0.69 3.78
C ASP A 432 -43.72 -0.42 2.92
N ASN A 433 -42.39 -0.36 2.74
CA ASN A 433 -41.62 -1.25 1.85
C ASN A 433 -42.02 -1.16 0.37
N THR A 434 -42.72 -0.10 -0.07
CA THR A 434 -42.99 0.12 -1.49
C THR A 434 -41.83 0.85 -2.16
N CYS A 435 -41.44 0.41 -3.36
CA CYS A 435 -40.43 1.10 -4.14
C CYS A 435 -41.08 2.13 -5.05
N SER A 436 -40.62 3.37 -4.96
CA SER A 436 -41.04 4.49 -5.80
C SER A 436 -39.82 5.14 -6.45
N GLY A 437 -39.97 5.69 -7.66
CA GLY A 437 -38.87 6.27 -8.43
C GLY A 437 -38.98 5.90 -9.91
N ALA A 438 -38.01 6.35 -10.69
CA ALA A 438 -37.93 6.04 -12.11
C ALA A 438 -36.59 5.39 -12.45
N CYS A 439 -36.62 4.37 -13.30
CA CYS A 439 -35.41 3.70 -13.76
C CYS A 439 -34.98 4.22 -15.13
N PRO A 440 -33.67 4.18 -15.43
CA PRO A 440 -33.17 4.41 -16.78
C PRO A 440 -33.90 3.47 -17.77
N ALA A 441 -34.22 3.98 -18.97
CA ALA A 441 -34.95 3.27 -20.02
C ALA A 441 -36.41 2.87 -19.70
N GLY A 442 -37.05 3.49 -18.71
CA GLY A 442 -38.48 3.29 -18.43
C GLY A 442 -38.80 2.01 -17.64
N GLY A 443 -37.81 1.39 -17.01
CA GLY A 443 -38.03 0.28 -16.09
C GLY A 443 -38.84 0.68 -14.85
N THR A 444 -39.53 -0.27 -14.24
CA THR A 444 -40.22 -0.08 -12.95
C THR A 444 -39.28 -0.39 -11.80
N CYS A 445 -39.38 0.38 -10.73
CA CYS A 445 -38.72 0.09 -9.46
C CYS A 445 -39.33 -1.15 -8.80
N THR A 446 -38.50 -2.15 -8.48
CA THR A 446 -38.97 -3.40 -7.86
C THR A 446 -38.36 -3.56 -6.48
N ALA A 447 -39.19 -3.92 -5.49
CA ALA A 447 -38.74 -4.26 -4.15
C ALA A 447 -38.16 -5.67 -4.12
N THR A 448 -37.01 -5.81 -3.48
CA THR A 448 -36.37 -7.09 -3.18
C THR A 448 -36.28 -7.22 -1.67
N VAL A 449 -36.86 -8.28 -1.10
CA VAL A 449 -36.76 -8.59 0.33
C VAL A 449 -35.82 -9.78 0.47
N ILE A 450 -34.78 -9.62 1.28
CA ILE A 450 -33.83 -10.68 1.61
C ILE A 450 -34.06 -11.03 3.08
N THR A 451 -34.45 -12.27 3.35
CA THR A 451 -34.55 -12.80 4.71
C THR A 451 -33.21 -13.45 5.08
N GLY A 452 -32.56 -12.95 6.14
CA GLY A 452 -31.34 -13.53 6.68
C GLY A 452 -31.59 -14.86 7.41
N ASP A 453 -30.52 -15.60 7.67
CA ASP A 453 -30.57 -16.89 8.38
C ASP A 453 -31.09 -16.78 9.83
N ASP A 454 -31.08 -15.58 10.39
CA ASP A 454 -31.66 -15.23 11.69
C ASP A 454 -33.16 -14.86 11.63
N GLY A 455 -33.75 -14.88 10.43
CA GLY A 455 -35.15 -14.51 10.18
C GLY A 455 -35.37 -13.00 10.04
N THR A 456 -34.32 -12.18 10.03
CA THR A 456 -34.46 -10.73 9.79
C THR A 456 -34.71 -10.45 8.32
N GLU A 457 -35.70 -9.62 8.00
CA GLU A 457 -35.98 -9.20 6.63
C GLU A 457 -35.37 -7.83 6.35
N ASN A 458 -34.52 -7.76 5.33
CA ASN A 458 -33.99 -6.51 4.80
C ASN A 458 -34.58 -6.27 3.41
N ALA A 459 -35.30 -5.15 3.24
CA ALA A 459 -35.86 -4.74 1.97
C ALA A 459 -34.94 -3.73 1.27
N GLY A 460 -34.78 -3.87 -0.05
CA GLY A 460 -34.07 -2.94 -0.92
C GLY A 460 -34.83 -2.73 -2.22
N CYS A 461 -34.62 -1.58 -2.88
CA CYS A 461 -35.21 -1.28 -4.18
C CYS A 461 -34.15 -1.38 -5.27
N SER A 462 -34.48 -2.00 -6.41
CA SER A 462 -33.62 -2.04 -7.58
C SER A 462 -34.40 -1.79 -8.87
N CYS A 463 -33.69 -1.36 -9.91
CA CYS A 463 -34.25 -1.16 -11.24
C CYS A 463 -34.20 -2.45 -12.05
N GLY A 464 -35.36 -3.06 -12.31
CA GLY A 464 -35.46 -4.22 -13.18
C GLY A 464 -35.50 -3.81 -14.65
N LEU A 465 -34.60 -4.38 -15.46
CA LEU A 465 -34.76 -4.37 -16.92
C LEU A 465 -35.91 -5.32 -17.28
N SER A 466 -36.95 -4.84 -17.95
CA SER A 466 -38.06 -5.70 -18.38
C SER A 466 -37.57 -6.66 -19.49
N SER A 467 -37.12 -7.86 -19.13
CA SER A 467 -37.06 -8.95 -20.10
C SER A 467 -38.45 -9.60 -20.15
N THR A 468 -39.24 -9.25 -21.17
CA THR A 468 -40.42 -10.03 -21.57
C THR A 468 -39.96 -11.36 -22.15
N ALA A 469 -39.73 -12.34 -21.26
CA ALA A 469 -39.68 -13.76 -21.61
C ALA A 469 -40.29 -14.55 -20.44
N VAL A 470 -41.58 -14.84 -20.57
CA VAL A 470 -42.27 -15.83 -19.72
C VAL A 470 -41.69 -17.20 -20.08
N ALA A 471 -40.85 -17.75 -19.22
CA ALA A 471 -40.50 -19.16 -19.24
C ALA A 471 -41.39 -19.89 -18.22
N PRO A 472 -41.96 -21.06 -18.58
CA PRO A 472 -42.90 -21.77 -17.73
C PRO A 472 -42.22 -22.34 -16.48
N LYS A 473 -42.98 -22.26 -15.39
CA LYS A 473 -42.74 -22.86 -14.08
C LYS A 473 -42.39 -24.36 -14.24
N PRO A 474 -41.22 -24.85 -13.82
CA PRO A 474 -41.00 -26.27 -13.64
C PRO A 474 -41.69 -26.72 -12.35
N GLU A 475 -42.45 -27.79 -12.48
CA GLU A 475 -43.08 -28.54 -11.41
C GLU A 475 -42.01 -29.11 -10.45
N ASP A 476 -42.40 -29.24 -9.18
CA ASP A 476 -41.67 -29.92 -8.11
C ASP A 476 -41.38 -31.37 -8.49
N ASP A 477 -40.11 -31.68 -8.79
CA ASP A 477 -39.58 -33.04 -8.69
C ASP A 477 -38.48 -33.08 -7.62
N GLY A 478 -38.79 -33.83 -6.56
CA GLY A 478 -37.94 -33.98 -5.38
C GLY A 478 -36.57 -34.57 -5.69
N GLY A 479 -35.53 -33.74 -5.52
CA GLY A 479 -34.14 -34.14 -5.51
C GLY A 479 -33.67 -34.60 -4.13
N VAL A 480 -33.08 -35.79 -4.08
CA VAL A 480 -32.58 -36.59 -2.93
C VAL A 480 -31.64 -35.87 -1.94
N ILE A 481 -31.20 -34.63 -2.22
CA ILE A 481 -30.22 -33.92 -1.38
C ILE A 481 -30.89 -33.18 -0.21
N GLY A 482 -32.20 -32.89 -0.27
CA GLY A 482 -32.96 -32.29 0.84
C GLY A 482 -33.24 -33.24 2.03
N SER A 483 -33.05 -34.55 1.85
CA SER A 483 -33.39 -35.56 2.86
C SER A 483 -32.31 -35.75 3.93
N ILE A 484 -31.06 -35.40 3.63
CA ILE A 484 -29.94 -35.58 4.58
C ILE A 484 -29.97 -34.49 5.67
N GLY A 485 -30.35 -33.26 5.32
CA GLY A 485 -30.43 -32.15 6.28
C GLY A 485 -31.46 -32.36 7.40
N ASN A 486 -32.60 -32.97 7.07
CA ASN A 486 -33.65 -33.28 8.05
C ASN A 486 -33.37 -34.58 8.84
N PHE A 487 -32.58 -35.51 8.30
CA PHE A 487 -32.16 -36.71 9.02
C PHE A 487 -31.20 -36.40 10.17
N PHE A 488 -30.24 -35.49 9.98
CA PHE A 488 -29.30 -35.10 11.05
C PHE A 488 -29.94 -34.25 12.15
N ARG A 489 -30.94 -33.40 11.84
CA ARG A 489 -31.68 -32.64 12.86
C ARG A 489 -32.56 -33.52 13.76
N SER A 490 -33.00 -34.68 13.28
CA SER A 490 -33.77 -35.65 14.07
C SER A 490 -32.88 -36.55 14.96
N LEU A 491 -31.64 -36.82 14.55
CA LEU A 491 -30.73 -37.75 15.24
C LEU A 491 -29.87 -37.12 16.34
N PHE A 492 -29.54 -35.83 16.24
CA PHE A 492 -28.63 -35.17 17.19
C PHE A 492 -29.27 -33.97 17.88
N GLY A 493 -30.45 -34.18 18.48
CA GLY A 493 -31.21 -33.16 19.21
C GLY A 493 -30.32 -32.21 20.01
N TRP A 494 -30.03 -31.05 19.43
CA TRP A 494 -29.39 -29.93 20.07
C TRP A 494 -30.45 -28.86 20.28
N LYS A 495 -30.61 -28.49 21.55
CA LYS A 495 -31.29 -27.26 21.95
C LYS A 495 -30.40 -26.06 21.65
#